data_AF-A0A2W6V110-F1
#
_entry.id   AF-A0A2W6V110-F1
#
_cell.length_a   1.000
_cell.length_b   1.000
_cell.length_c   1.000
_cell.angle_alpha   90.00
_cell.angle_beta   90.00
_cell.angle_gamma   90.00
#
_symmetry.space_group_name_H-M   'P 1'
#
loop_
_entity.id
_entity.type
_entity.pdbx_description
1 polymer ?
#
loop_
_entity_poly.entity_id
_entity_poly.type
_entity_poly.pdbx_seq_one_letter_code
_entity_poly.pdbx_strand_id
1 'polypeptide(L)'
;MTEESTVLVEFLLARIEEDERIAGHVASVSPTADSGFCVWATQFAFDSERMIIAIDYQRVFAECAGKRRIIDAFRVAGPSTTTAETLERVLRELASAHADHHDYQDGWRT
;
A
#
# COMPACT_ATOMS: atom_id res chain seq x y z
N MET A 1 13.56 -12.62 -13.54
CA MET A 1 13.07 -12.34 -12.19
C MET A 1 13.45 -13.53 -11.34
N THR A 2 13.99 -13.34 -10.13
CA THR A 2 14.34 -14.47 -9.26
C THR A 2 13.08 -15.03 -8.61
N GLU A 3 13.18 -16.22 -8.03
CA GLU A 3 12.10 -16.80 -7.22
C GLU A 3 11.74 -15.88 -6.04
N GLU A 4 12.76 -15.34 -5.36
CA GLU A 4 12.58 -14.39 -4.26
C GLU A 4 11.83 -13.12 -4.69
N SER A 5 12.19 -12.51 -5.81
CA SER A 5 11.49 -11.31 -6.30
C SER A 5 10.04 -11.64 -6.71
N THR A 6 9.77 -12.88 -7.14
CA THR A 6 8.41 -13.32 -7.50
C THR A 6 7.54 -13.40 -6.26
N VAL A 7 8.02 -14.03 -5.19
CA VAL A 7 7.28 -14.14 -3.92
C VAL A 7 7.08 -12.76 -3.27
N LEU A 8 8.09 -11.88 -3.33
CA LEU A 8 7.96 -10.50 -2.86
C LEU A 8 6.86 -9.73 -3.60
N VAL A 9 6.77 -9.89 -4.93
CA VAL A 9 5.71 -9.28 -5.74
C VAL A 9 4.33 -9.82 -5.36
N GLU A 10 4.19 -11.13 -5.17
CA GLU A 10 2.93 -11.76 -4.75
C GLU A 10 2.49 -11.27 -3.37
N PHE A 11 3.42 -11.19 -2.41
CA PHE A 11 3.16 -10.63 -1.08
C PHE A 11 2.64 -9.19 -1.16
N LEU A 12 3.31 -8.32 -1.92
CA LEU A 12 2.89 -6.93 -2.08
C LEU A 12 1.53 -6.80 -2.77
N LEU A 13 1.23 -7.63 -3.76
CA LEU A 13 -0.08 -7.63 -4.42
C LEU A 13 -1.19 -8.03 -3.45
N ALA A 14 -0.96 -9.04 -2.61
CA ALA A 14 -1.92 -9.44 -1.58
C ALA A 14 -2.19 -8.30 -0.58
N ARG A 15 -1.15 -7.57 -0.16
CA ARG A 15 -1.30 -6.40 0.73
C ARG A 15 -2.04 -5.25 0.06
N ILE A 16 -1.78 -5.00 -1.23
CA ILE A 16 -2.51 -4.00 -2.01
C ILE A 16 -4.00 -4.36 -2.10
N GLU A 17 -4.33 -5.61 -2.38
CA GLU A 17 -5.73 -6.08 -2.43
C GLU A 17 -6.44 -5.95 -1.08
N GLU A 18 -5.73 -6.25 0.00
CA GLU A 18 -6.22 -6.07 1.37
C GLU A 18 -6.51 -4.59 1.68
N ASP A 19 -5.57 -3.70 1.40
CA ASP A 19 -5.71 -2.25 1.56
C ASP A 19 -6.90 -1.71 0.76
N GLU A 20 -7.07 -2.16 -0.49
CA GLU A 20 -8.20 -1.76 -1.34
C GLU A 20 -9.54 -2.25 -0.83
N ARG A 21 -9.60 -3.48 -0.32
CA ARG A 21 -10.83 -4.01 0.28
C ARG A 21 -11.22 -3.20 1.52
N ILE A 22 -10.25 -2.84 2.36
CA ILE A 22 -10.48 -1.99 3.54
C ILE A 22 -10.93 -0.59 3.10
N ALA A 23 -10.24 0.02 2.13
CA ALA A 23 -10.61 1.31 1.57
C ALA A 23 -12.02 1.29 0.96
N GLY A 24 -12.39 0.22 0.25
CA GLY A 24 -13.73 0.04 -0.30
C GLY A 24 -14.81 -0.10 0.77
N HIS A 25 -14.52 -0.78 1.89
CA HIS A 25 -15.42 -0.80 3.03
C HIS A 25 -15.61 0.59 3.63
N VAL A 26 -14.51 1.33 3.89
CA VAL A 26 -14.57 2.70 4.41
C VAL A 26 -15.34 3.62 3.46
N ALA A 27 -15.11 3.52 2.16
CA ALA A 27 -15.85 4.26 1.13
C ALA A 27 -17.36 4.01 1.21
N SER A 28 -17.76 2.76 1.44
CA SER A 28 -19.18 2.37 1.48
C SER A 28 -19.96 2.93 2.67
N VAL A 29 -19.26 3.29 3.74
CA VAL A 29 -19.83 3.85 4.98
C VAL A 29 -19.47 5.32 5.18
N SER A 30 -18.73 5.92 4.24
CA SER A 30 -18.32 7.31 4.33
C SER A 30 -19.54 8.23 4.28
N PRO A 31 -19.65 9.22 5.18
CA PRO A 31 -20.72 10.21 5.13
C PRO A 31 -20.49 11.27 4.05
N THR A 32 -19.29 11.31 3.43
CA THR A 32 -18.94 12.26 2.37
C THR A 32 -18.67 11.53 1.06
N ALA A 33 -18.99 12.20 -0.06
CA ALA A 33 -18.75 11.72 -1.42
C ALA A 33 -17.56 12.46 -2.06
N ASP A 34 -16.59 12.86 -1.23
CA ASP A 34 -15.42 13.59 -1.71
C ASP A 34 -14.61 12.74 -2.70
N SER A 35 -13.94 13.41 -3.63
CA SER A 35 -13.13 12.76 -4.67
C SER A 35 -11.66 13.20 -4.67
N GLY A 36 -11.31 14.11 -3.75
CA GLY A 36 -9.96 14.63 -3.56
C GLY A 36 -9.44 14.35 -2.15
N PHE A 37 -8.22 14.79 -1.86
CA PHE A 37 -7.64 14.67 -0.52
C PHE A 37 -8.39 15.58 0.47
N CYS A 38 -9.29 15.00 1.26
CA CYS A 38 -9.94 15.69 2.35
C CYS A 38 -9.26 15.33 3.68
N VAL A 39 -8.61 16.31 4.32
CA VAL A 39 -8.28 16.22 5.74
C VAL A 39 -9.47 16.79 6.50
N TRP A 40 -10.36 15.92 6.94
CA TRP A 40 -11.41 16.30 7.86
C TRP A 40 -10.99 15.81 9.25
N ALA A 41 -10.74 16.77 10.13
CA ALA A 41 -10.62 16.50 11.55
C ALA A 41 -12.05 16.43 12.09
N THR A 42 -12.56 15.22 12.31
CA THR A 42 -13.83 15.06 13.00
C THR A 42 -13.56 14.81 14.48
N GLN A 43 -14.33 15.47 15.35
CA GLN A 43 -14.42 15.04 16.74
C GLN A 43 -15.12 13.69 16.76
N PHE A 44 -14.58 12.75 17.52
CA PHE A 44 -15.21 11.43 17.62
C PHE A 44 -16.60 11.60 18.23
N ALA A 45 -17.64 11.10 17.57
CA ALA A 45 -19.02 11.23 18.09
C ALA A 45 -19.18 10.61 19.49
N PHE A 46 -18.29 9.68 19.86
CA PHE A 46 -18.24 9.05 21.18
C PHE A 46 -17.27 9.72 22.16
N ASP A 47 -16.37 10.59 21.68
CA ASP A 47 -15.38 11.29 22.50
C ASP A 47 -14.99 12.62 21.83
N SER A 48 -15.61 13.70 22.27
CA SER A 48 -15.40 15.04 21.72
C SER A 48 -14.00 15.62 22.01
N GLU A 49 -13.25 15.05 22.95
CA GLU A 49 -11.87 15.45 23.24
C GLU A 49 -10.87 14.71 22.33
N ARG A 50 -11.31 13.63 21.68
CA ARG A 50 -10.47 12.85 20.75
C ARG A 50 -10.61 13.37 19.33
N MET A 51 -9.57 14.07 18.87
CA MET A 51 -9.41 14.44 17.46
C MET A 51 -9.04 13.20 16.64
N ILE A 52 -9.84 12.85 15.64
CA ILE A 52 -9.45 11.88 14.61
C ILE A 52 -9.06 12.64 13.35
N ILE A 53 -7.82 12.44 12.94
CA ILE A 53 -7.38 12.76 11.59
C ILE A 53 -7.77 11.56 10.73
N ALA A 54 -8.90 11.67 10.03
CA ALA A 54 -9.30 10.66 9.06
C ALA A 54 -8.42 10.81 7.81
N ILE A 55 -7.60 9.79 7.51
CA ILE A 55 -6.93 9.70 6.22
C ILE A 55 -7.94 9.09 5.25
N ASP A 56 -8.24 9.84 4.20
CA ASP A 56 -9.30 9.51 3.26
C ASP A 56 -9.03 8.22 2.49
N TYR A 57 -10.08 7.41 2.26
CA TYR A 57 -9.96 6.13 1.54
C TYR A 57 -9.48 6.33 0.09
N GLN A 58 -9.73 7.50 -0.50
CA GLN A 58 -9.22 7.89 -1.82
C GLN A 58 -7.68 8.02 -1.84
N ARG A 59 -7.04 8.37 -0.72
CA ARG A 59 -5.58 8.31 -0.63
C ARG A 59 -5.08 6.88 -0.67
N VAL A 60 -5.73 5.96 0.04
CA VAL A 60 -5.36 4.53 0.02
C VAL A 60 -5.52 3.97 -1.40
N PHE A 61 -6.62 4.27 -2.10
CA PHE A 61 -6.77 3.88 -3.50
C PHE A 61 -5.68 4.45 -4.41
N ALA A 62 -5.33 5.73 -4.25
CA ALA A 62 -4.26 6.35 -5.03
C ALA A 62 -2.89 5.71 -4.74
N GLU A 63 -2.61 5.37 -3.47
CA GLU A 63 -1.40 4.67 -3.06
C GLU A 63 -1.36 3.24 -3.65
N CYS A 64 -2.45 2.48 -3.58
CA CYS A 64 -2.56 1.15 -4.19
C CYS A 64 -2.32 1.18 -5.71
N ALA A 65 -2.93 2.14 -6.42
CA ALA A 65 -2.68 2.35 -7.84
C ALA A 65 -1.21 2.75 -8.14
N GLY A 66 -0.59 3.54 -7.26
CA GLY A 66 0.84 3.86 -7.33
C GLY A 66 1.73 2.62 -7.16
N LYS A 67 1.49 1.83 -6.11
CA LYS A 67 2.23 0.58 -5.82
C LYS A 67 2.11 -0.42 -6.96
N ARG A 68 0.92 -0.60 -7.56
CA ARG A 68 0.76 -1.47 -8.75
C ARG A 68 1.59 -1.01 -9.94
N ARG A 69 1.64 0.30 -10.23
CA ARG A 69 2.49 0.82 -11.31
C ARG A 69 3.98 0.54 -11.08
N ILE A 70 4.44 0.59 -9.83
CA ILE A 70 5.83 0.23 -9.49
C ILE A 70 6.08 -1.27 -9.73
N ILE A 71 5.15 -2.14 -9.31
CA ILE A 71 5.23 -3.60 -9.54
C ILE A 71 5.22 -3.92 -11.05
N ASP A 72 4.36 -3.27 -11.82
CA ASP A 72 4.29 -3.46 -13.27
C ASP A 72 5.58 -2.97 -13.95
N ALA A 73 6.13 -1.84 -13.52
CA ALA A 73 7.43 -1.36 -13.99
C ALA A 73 8.56 -2.36 -13.68
N PHE A 74 8.55 -2.97 -12.48
CA PHE A 74 9.52 -4.00 -12.11
C PHE A 74 9.41 -5.24 -13.00
N ARG A 75 8.19 -5.72 -13.26
CA ARG A 75 7.93 -6.90 -14.11
C ARG A 75 8.40 -6.71 -15.55
N VAL A 76 8.32 -5.48 -16.07
CA VAL A 76 8.76 -5.14 -17.43
C VAL A 76 10.27 -4.86 -17.48
N ALA A 77 10.89 -4.47 -16.36
CA ALA A 77 12.32 -4.24 -16.31
C ALA A 77 13.10 -5.54 -16.54
N GLY A 78 14.08 -5.49 -17.46
CA GLY A 78 14.95 -6.63 -17.71
C GLY A 78 15.76 -7.00 -16.45
N PRO A 79 15.92 -8.29 -16.13
CA PRO A 79 16.44 -8.76 -14.83
C PRO A 79 17.90 -8.38 -14.53
N SER A 80 18.65 -7.86 -15.50
CA SER A 80 20.05 -7.46 -15.35
C SER A 80 20.24 -5.95 -15.57
N THR A 81 19.18 -5.17 -15.39
CA THR A 81 19.24 -3.71 -15.52
C THR A 81 19.35 -3.07 -14.14
N THR A 82 20.11 -1.98 -14.05
CA THR A 82 20.15 -1.13 -12.84
C THR A 82 18.76 -0.65 -12.42
N THR A 83 17.86 -0.48 -13.39
CA THR A 83 16.43 -0.19 -13.16
C THR A 83 15.75 -1.31 -12.38
N ALA A 84 15.94 -2.57 -12.76
CA ALA A 84 15.36 -3.71 -12.06
C ALA A 84 15.89 -3.83 -10.62
N GLU A 85 17.20 -3.65 -10.41
CA GLU A 85 17.82 -3.64 -9.08
C GLU A 85 17.25 -2.51 -8.19
N THR A 86 17.10 -1.32 -8.77
CA THR A 86 16.53 -0.15 -8.06
C THR A 86 15.07 -0.41 -7.69
N LEU A 87 14.29 -0.92 -8.62
CA LEU A 87 12.88 -1.23 -8.40
C LEU A 87 12.72 -2.35 -7.37
N GLU A 88 13.56 -3.39 -7.40
CA GLU A 88 13.53 -4.45 -6.39
C GLU A 88 13.80 -3.89 -4.99
N ARG A 89 14.76 -2.97 -4.85
CA ARG A 89 15.00 -2.28 -3.57
C ARG A 89 13.76 -1.51 -3.12
N VAL A 90 13.09 -0.80 -4.04
CA VAL A 90 11.82 -0.11 -3.74
C VAL A 90 10.74 -1.11 -3.27
N LEU A 91 10.64 -2.28 -3.89
CA LEU A 91 9.69 -3.31 -3.45
C LEU A 91 9.99 -3.80 -2.03
N ARG A 92 11.26 -4.00 -1.67
CA ARG A 92 11.67 -4.36 -0.30
C ARG A 92 11.31 -3.27 0.72
N GLU A 93 11.57 -2.01 0.38
CA GLU A 93 11.17 -0.86 1.21
C GLU A 93 9.64 -0.78 1.39
N LEU A 94 8.86 -1.03 0.33
CA LEU A 94 7.40 -1.10 0.44
C LEU A 94 6.95 -2.26 1.35
N ALA A 95 7.62 -3.42 1.26
CA ALA A 95 7.31 -4.56 2.10
C ALA A 95 7.67 -4.33 3.58
N SER A 96 8.65 -3.45 3.87
CA SER A 96 9.08 -3.14 5.25
C SER A 96 7.93 -2.60 6.12
N ALA A 97 6.93 -1.95 5.52
CA ALA A 97 5.73 -1.49 6.21
C ALA A 97 4.86 -2.64 6.76
N HIS A 98 5.13 -3.88 6.35
CA HIS A 98 4.42 -5.10 6.72
C HIS A 98 5.37 -6.10 7.42
N ALA A 99 6.47 -5.63 8.03
CA ALA A 99 7.49 -6.48 8.64
C ALA A 99 7.00 -7.30 9.87
N ASP A 100 5.81 -7.00 10.38
CA ASP A 100 5.10 -7.71 11.44
C ASP A 100 4.08 -8.74 10.91
N HIS A 101 3.86 -8.79 9.58
CA HIS A 101 2.96 -9.73 8.96
C HIS A 101 3.55 -11.15 8.95
N HIS A 102 2.76 -12.18 9.24
CA HIS A 102 3.24 -13.57 9.34
C HIS A 102 3.86 -14.12 8.04
N ASP A 103 3.35 -13.69 6.88
CA ASP A 103 3.92 -14.04 5.56
C ASP A 103 5.15 -13.21 5.17
N TYR A 104 5.55 -12.22 5.97
CA TYR A 104 6.76 -11.44 5.71
C TYR A 104 8.00 -12.32 5.86
N GLN A 105 8.91 -12.27 4.88
CA GLN A 105 10.17 -13.01 4.92
C GLN A 105 11.33 -12.11 5.33
N ASP A 106 12.15 -12.55 6.29
CA ASP A 106 13.29 -11.78 6.80
C ASP A 106 14.31 -11.42 5.71
N GLY A 107 14.39 -12.19 4.62
CA GLY A 107 15.22 -11.87 3.47
C GLY A 107 14.87 -10.51 2.83
N TRP A 108 13.64 -10.02 2.98
CA TRP A 108 13.20 -8.74 2.45
C TRP A 108 13.57 -7.53 3.30
N ARG A 109 14.10 -7.75 4.51
CA ARG A 109 14.47 -6.67 5.43
C ARG A 109 15.68 -5.91 4.88
N THR A 110 15.58 -4.58 4.84
CA THR A 110 16.66 -3.66 4.42
C THR A 110 17.50 -3.18 5.59
#